data_AF-A0A2H0BZQ9-F1
#
_entry.id   AF-A0A2H0BZQ9-F1
#
_cell.length_a   1.000
_cell.length_b   1.000
_cell.length_c   1.000
_cell.angle_alpha   90.00
_cell.angle_beta   90.00
_cell.angle_gamma   90.00
#
_symmetry.space_group_name_H-M   'P 1'
#
loop_
_entity.id
_entity.type
_entity.pdbx_description
1 polymer ?
#
loop_
_entity_poly.entity_id
_entity_poly.type
_entity_poly.pdbx_seq_one_letter_code
_entity_poly.pdbx_strand_id
1 'polypeptide(L)' 'MIKYFIYCRKSSEDEERQVLSIEAQLVELREFAKQNNLFIVQEYTESKTAKEPGREIFNQMLSEIEKGN' A
#
# COMPACT_ATOMS: atom_id res chain seq x y z
N MET A 1 11.87 13.40 -12.57
CA MET A 1 10.88 12.32 -12.78
C MET A 1 10.11 12.17 -11.48
N ILE A 2 8.77 12.21 -11.52
CA ILE A 2 7.95 12.07 -10.30
C ILE A 2 8.00 10.59 -9.87
N LYS A 3 8.33 10.36 -8.60
CA LYS A 3 8.40 9.04 -7.98
C LYS A 3 7.10 8.77 -7.23
N TYR A 4 6.68 7.51 -7.21
CA TYR A 4 5.45 7.07 -6.56
C TYR A 4 5.71 5.87 -5.66
N PHE A 5 4.97 5.78 -4.56
CA PHE A 5 4.89 4.58 -3.73
C PHE A 5 3.53 3.91 -3.95
N ILE A 6 3.51 2.58 -3.85
CA ILE A 6 2.28 1.81 -3.70
C ILE A 6 2.12 1.48 -2.22
N TYR A 7 0.90 1.63 -1.68
CA TYR A 7 0.56 1.22 -0.33
C TYR A 7 -0.77 0.47 -0.31
N CYS A 8 -0.74 -0.79 0.09
CA CYS A 8 -1.93 -1.63 0.25
C CYS A 8 -2.16 -1.95 1.74
N ARG A 9 -3.41 -1.89 2.19
CA ARG A 9 -3.76 -2.30 3.56
C ARG A 9 -5.04 -3.13 3.57
N LYS A 10 -5.07 -4.15 4.42
CA LYS A 10 -6.30 -4.88 4.77
C LYS A 10 -6.47 -5.00 6.28
N SER A 11 -7.71 -5.20 6.73
CA SER A 11 -7.97 -5.60 8.12
C SER A 11 -7.64 -7.09 8.27
N SER A 12 -6.95 -7.45 9.35
CA SER A 12 -6.67 -8.86 9.65
C SER A 12 -7.91 -9.64 10.13
N GLU A 13 -9.02 -8.95 10.43
CA GLU A 13 -10.23 -9.55 11.00
C GLU A 13 -11.43 -9.61 10.04
N ASP A 14 -11.33 -9.01 8.84
CA ASP A 14 -12.39 -9.09 7.83
C ASP A 14 -12.10 -10.25 6.85
N GLU A 15 -12.46 -11.47 7.24
CA GLU A 15 -12.67 -12.58 6.29
C GLU A 15 -14.13 -12.63 5.77
N GLU A 16 -15.08 -12.01 6.50
CA GLU A 16 -16.51 -12.10 6.21
C GLU A 16 -17.02 -11.13 5.15
N ARG A 17 -16.27 -10.05 4.88
CA ARG A 17 -16.58 -9.09 3.82
C ARG A 17 -15.66 -9.40 2.65
N GLN A 18 -16.20 -9.54 1.44
CA GLN A 18 -15.42 -9.75 0.21
C GLN A 18 -14.52 -8.54 -0.12
N VAL A 19 -13.47 -8.33 0.67
CA VAL A 19 -12.46 -7.31 0.47
C VAL A 19 -11.31 -7.93 -0.31
N LEU A 20 -10.80 -7.22 -1.32
CA LEU A 20 -9.67 -7.65 -2.13
C LEU A 20 -8.46 -8.01 -1.24
N SER A 21 -7.83 -9.16 -1.51
CA SER A 21 -6.57 -9.52 -0.87
C SER A 21 -5.51 -8.46 -1.17
N ILE A 22 -4.47 -8.37 -0.33
CA ILE A 22 -3.34 -7.48 -0.61
C ILE A 22 -2.71 -7.80 -1.97
N GLU A 23 -2.61 -9.08 -2.35
CA GLU A 23 -2.07 -9.43 -3.67
C GLU A 23 -2.94 -8.90 -4.81
N ALA A 24 -4.27 -9.00 -4.69
CA ALA A 24 -5.18 -8.49 -5.70
C ALA A 24 -5.08 -6.96 -5.83
N GLN A 25 -4.99 -6.23 -4.70
CA GLN A 25 -4.75 -4.79 -4.71
C GLN A 25 -3.42 -4.42 -5.38
N LEU A 26 -2.34 -5.17 -5.09
CA LEU A 26 -1.03 -4.94 -5.71
C LEU A 26 -1.05 -5.15 -7.22
N VAL A 27 -1.76 -6.20 -7.70
CA VAL A 27 -1.90 -6.45 -9.15
C VAL A 27 -2.57 -5.25 -9.82
N GLU A 28 -3.71 -4.80 -9.30
CA GLU A 28 -4.45 -3.67 -9.86
C GLU A 28 -3.61 -2.37 -9.89
N LEU A 29 -2.90 -2.07 -8.80
CA LEU A 29 -2.07 -0.87 -8.71
C LEU A 29 -0.83 -0.93 -9.60
N ARG A 30 -0.22 -2.10 -9.76
CA ARG A 30 0.91 -2.31 -10.70
C ARG A 30 0.45 -2.15 -12.15
N GLU A 31 -0.71 -2.69 -12.50
CA GLU A 31 -1.30 -2.51 -13.84
C GLU A 31 -1.62 -1.04 -14.11
N PHE A 32 -2.24 -0.36 -13.16
CA PHE A 32 -2.51 1.08 -13.24
C PHE A 32 -1.22 1.88 -13.43
N ALA A 33 -0.18 1.60 -12.64
CA ALA A 33 1.11 2.27 -12.76
C ALA A 33 1.75 2.05 -14.13
N LYS A 34 1.69 0.82 -14.64
CA LYS A 34 2.20 0.46 -15.97
C LYS A 34 1.45 1.19 -17.08
N GLN A 35 0.12 1.24 -17.02
CA GLN A 35 -0.72 1.91 -18.02
C GLN A 35 -0.50 3.42 -18.06
N ASN A 36 -0.16 4.02 -16.92
CA ASN A 36 0.03 5.47 -16.77
C ASN A 36 1.50 5.89 -16.75
N ASN A 37 2.44 4.97 -17.05
CA ASN A 37 3.88 5.23 -17.02
C ASN A 37 4.37 5.85 -15.69
N LEU A 38 3.79 5.42 -14.56
CA LEU A 38 4.19 5.88 -13.24
C LEU A 38 5.46 5.17 -12.78
N PHE A 39 6.42 5.94 -12.27
CA PHE A 39 7.66 5.38 -11.74
C PHE A 39 7.49 4.98 -10.27
N ILE A 40 7.18 3.71 -10.05
CA ILE A 40 7.04 3.15 -8.70
C ILE A 40 8.42 2.85 -8.12
N VAL A 41 8.75 3.46 -6.99
CA VAL A 41 10.05 3.29 -6.31
C VAL A 41 10.02 2.23 -5.22
N GLN A 42 8.86 2.02 -4.59
CA GLN A 42 8.67 0.97 -3.58
C GLN A 42 7.20 0.65 -3.37
N GLU A 43 6.93 -0.56 -2.88
CA GLU A 43 5.60 -1.04 -2.52
C GLU A 43 5.58 -1.37 -1.03
N TYR A 44 4.49 -1.02 -0.36
CA TYR A 44 4.28 -1.20 1.07
C TYR A 44 2.96 -1.93 1.30
N THR A 45 2.95 -2.85 2.25
CA THR A 45 1.77 -3.64 2.58
C THR A 45 1.58 -3.73 4.09
N GLU A 46 0.34 -3.59 4.57
CA GLU A 46 0.02 -3.74 5.99
C GLU A 46 -1.26 -4.56 6.19
N SER A 47 -1.22 -5.55 7.09
CA SER A 47 -2.41 -6.25 7.57
C SER A 47 -2.54 -6.01 9.07
N LYS A 48 -3.53 -5.21 9.48
CA LYS A 48 -3.69 -4.83 10.90
C LYS A 48 -5.17 -4.78 11.28
N THR A 49 -5.52 -5.34 12.43
CA THR A 49 -6.89 -5.32 12.98
C THR A 49 -7.34 -3.88 13.25
N ALA A 50 -8.66 -3.62 13.16
CA ALA A 50 -9.27 -2.37 13.58
C ALA A 50 -9.27 -2.15 15.11
N LYS A 51 -8.99 -3.21 15.90
CA LYS A 51 -8.95 -3.17 17.37
C LYS A 51 -7.65 -2.58 17.92
N GLU A 52 -6.57 -2.62 17.14
CA GLU A 52 -5.29 -2.03 17.52
C GLU A 52 -5.01 -0.78 16.69
N PRO A 53 -4.94 0.41 17.31
CA PRO A 53 -4.57 1.62 16.61
C PRO A 53 -3.12 1.52 16.13
N GLY A 54 -2.83 2.07 14.96
CA GLY A 54 -1.47 2.13 14.44
C GLY A 54 -1.38 2.00 12.92
N ARG A 55 -0.31 2.59 12.38
CA ARG A 55 -0.01 2.72 10.96
C ARG A 55 1.50 2.67 10.76
N GLU A 56 2.14 1.61 11.25
CA GLU A 56 3.61 1.56 11.34
C GLU A 56 4.25 1.59 9.95
N ILE A 57 3.75 0.75 9.04
CA ILE A 57 4.26 0.68 7.67
C ILE A 57 3.95 1.96 6.89
N PHE A 58 2.75 2.51 7.09
CA PHE A 58 2.39 3.79 6.48
C PHE A 58 3.24 4.95 7.01
N ASN A 59 3.52 4.99 8.30
CA ASN A 59 4.39 6.01 8.90
C ASN A 59 5.83 5.87 8.39
N GLN A 60 6.31 4.63 8.19
CA GLN A 60 7.59 4.39 7.54
C GLN A 60 7.59 4.93 6.11
N MET A 61 6.57 4.62 5.30
CA MET A 61 6.44 5.15 3.95
C MET A 61 6.45 6.69 3.93
N LEU A 62 5.72 7.34 4.84
CA LEU A 62 5.73 8.80 4.96
C LEU A 62 7.13 9.32 5.30
N SER A 63 7.86 8.66 6.21
CA SER A 63 9.24 9.05 6.53
C SER A 63 10.16 8.96 5.31
N GLU A 64 9.96 7.99 4.42
CA GLU A 64 10.72 7.89 3.17
C GLU A 64 10.38 9.03 2.20
N ILE A 65 9.10 9.43 2.12
CA ILE A 65 8.68 10.62 1.36
C ILE A 65 9.36 11.88 1.91
N GLU A 66 9.37 12.07 3.22
CA GLU A 66 9.96 13.25 3.88
C GLU A 66 11.48 13.34 3.68
N LYS A 67 12.16 12.20 3.55
CA LYS A 67 13.60 12.13 3.22
C LYS A 67 13.89 12.42 1.75
N GLY A 68 12.88 12.44 0.88
CA GLY A 68 13.03 12.61 -0.56
C GLY A 68 13.45 11.34 -1.31
N ASN A 69 13.20 10.17 -0.72
CA ASN A 69 13.54 8.87 -1.32
C ASN A 69 12.61 8.50 -2.48
#